data_AF-A0A6L7VNA8-F1
#
_entry.id   AF-A0A6L7VNA8-F1
#
_cell.length_a   1.000
_cell.length_b   1.000
_cell.length_c   1.000
_cell.angle_alpha   90.00
_cell.angle_beta   90.00
_cell.angle_gamma   90.00
#
_symmetry.space_group_name_H-M   'P 1'
#
loop_
_entity.id
_entity.type
_entity.pdbx_description
1 polymer ?
#
loop_
_entity_poly.entity_id
_entity_poly.type
_entity_poly.pdbx_seq_one_letter_code
_entity_poly.pdbx_strand_id
1 'polypeptide(L)'
;MKNLNYAVLLGLCALFLASLPVQATELDPNTGEGSIELNRKIHCSRVDGEEVTYVWWGNAYARIPGERDRHLFQLLGMNVRKCGSIEDEARGKGYRMVSREIMLYLDPTSGEILREWENPWTGNTVNVIHVANDPVNGRPNYAKLADGSDNLFNARMVNGTYFLAFEIPLFYPNVLGGDYQQYVGGTYHSAEIFDFSGNADTLMDASTNIEFANVAWVRLAQWLPWMEMGDRVGIMYFNAVGKKLQSWDQLPTKMQDEIHSNYPAFTNAPSLDDSRPNETSWTYMKKIIDQRNSEQ
;
A
#
# COMPACT_ATOMS: atom_id res chain seq x y z
N MET A 1 85.42 -6.51 30.39
CA MET A 1 85.74 -7.33 29.20
C MET A 1 85.32 -8.76 29.52
N LYS A 2 84.40 -9.45 28.85
CA LYS A 2 83.56 -9.18 27.69
C LYS A 2 82.21 -9.89 27.94
N ASN A 3 81.17 -9.33 27.34
CA ASN A 3 79.76 -9.57 27.62
C ASN A 3 79.28 -10.93 27.08
N LEU A 4 78.39 -11.57 27.85
CA LEU A 4 77.57 -12.70 27.41
C LEU A 4 76.21 -12.12 27.01
N ASN A 5 75.99 -11.90 25.71
CA ASN A 5 74.69 -11.45 25.19
C ASN A 5 73.85 -12.67 24.82
N TYR A 6 72.74 -12.84 25.54
CA TYR A 6 71.65 -13.74 25.22
C TYR A 6 70.97 -13.27 23.93
N ALA A 7 70.92 -14.13 22.92
CA ALA A 7 70.07 -13.95 21.76
C ALA A 7 68.62 -14.22 22.19
N VAL A 8 67.83 -13.16 22.37
CA VAL A 8 66.37 -13.24 22.51
C VAL A 8 65.79 -13.37 21.11
N LEU A 9 65.33 -14.57 20.77
CA LEU A 9 64.54 -14.84 19.57
C LEU A 9 63.12 -14.29 19.82
N LEU A 10 62.83 -13.09 19.33
CA LEU A 10 61.47 -12.55 19.28
C LEU A 10 60.70 -13.27 18.16
N GLY A 11 59.96 -14.32 18.53
CA GLY A 11 58.97 -14.95 17.65
C GLY A 11 57.82 -13.99 17.39
N LEU A 12 57.71 -13.48 16.16
CA LEU A 12 56.49 -12.84 15.66
C LEU A 12 55.39 -13.89 15.54
N CYS A 13 54.55 -14.02 16.56
CA CYS A 13 53.22 -14.63 16.39
C CYS A 13 52.34 -13.63 15.62
N ALA A 14 52.29 -13.80 14.29
CA ALA A 14 51.26 -13.19 13.48
C ALA A 14 49.91 -13.84 13.83
N LEU A 15 49.14 -13.20 14.71
CA LEU A 15 47.73 -13.51 14.90
C LEU A 15 46.98 -13.14 13.61
N PHE A 16 46.86 -14.10 12.70
CA PHE A 16 45.84 -14.04 11.65
C PHE A 16 44.47 -14.12 12.33
N LEU A 17 43.90 -12.95 12.64
CA LEU A 17 42.47 -12.82 12.87
C LEU A 17 41.80 -13.11 11.51
N ALA A 18 41.43 -14.37 11.29
CA ALA A 18 40.53 -14.73 10.22
C ALA A 18 39.20 -14.02 10.50
N SER A 19 38.94 -12.92 9.81
CA SER A 19 37.62 -12.33 9.73
C SER A 19 36.73 -13.35 9.04
N LEU A 20 35.98 -14.14 9.80
CA LEU A 20 34.87 -14.90 9.25
C LEU A 20 33.95 -13.87 8.58
N PRO A 21 33.58 -14.05 7.29
CA PRO A 21 32.55 -13.20 6.72
C PRO A 21 31.32 -13.36 7.60
N VAL A 22 30.86 -12.25 8.19
CA VAL A 22 29.50 -12.17 8.72
C VAL A 22 28.61 -12.31 7.50
N GLN A 23 28.24 -13.54 7.18
CA GLN A 23 27.23 -13.81 6.18
C GLN A 23 25.95 -13.24 6.79
N ALA A 24 25.57 -12.05 6.33
CA ALA A 24 24.29 -11.46 6.71
C ALA A 24 23.23 -12.53 6.42
N THR A 25 22.56 -12.97 7.48
CA THR A 25 21.65 -14.12 7.41
C THR A 25 20.51 -13.78 6.45
N GLU A 26 20.52 -14.32 5.24
CA GLU A 26 19.47 -14.12 4.25
C GLU A 26 18.09 -14.44 4.85
N LEU A 27 17.05 -13.68 4.48
CA LEU A 27 15.68 -13.95 4.90
C LEU A 27 15.16 -15.18 4.17
N ASP A 28 14.81 -16.24 4.92
CA ASP A 28 14.38 -17.52 4.34
C ASP A 28 12.88 -17.50 3.94
N PRO A 29 12.53 -17.48 2.64
CA PRO A 29 11.12 -17.46 2.20
C PRO A 29 10.35 -18.74 2.54
N ASN A 30 11.03 -19.82 2.96
CA ASN A 30 10.43 -21.11 3.26
C ASN A 30 10.06 -21.28 4.74
N THR A 31 10.15 -20.21 5.53
CA THR A 31 9.77 -20.18 6.95
C THR A 31 8.67 -19.15 7.20
N GLY A 32 7.89 -19.35 8.27
CA GLY A 32 6.90 -18.38 8.70
C GLY A 32 7.53 -17.03 9.08
N GLU A 33 8.64 -17.06 9.81
CA GLU A 33 9.38 -15.85 10.22
C GLU A 33 9.92 -15.10 9.01
N GLY A 34 10.58 -15.79 8.08
CA GLY A 34 11.12 -15.14 6.88
C GLY A 34 10.01 -14.58 5.99
N SER A 35 8.87 -15.28 5.86
CA SER A 35 7.69 -14.75 5.15
C SER A 35 7.17 -13.44 5.72
N ILE A 36 7.12 -13.31 7.04
CA ILE A 36 6.69 -12.09 7.72
C ILE A 36 7.68 -10.95 7.49
N GLU A 37 8.99 -11.22 7.57
CA GLU A 37 10.02 -10.23 7.30
C GLU A 37 10.02 -9.77 5.84
N LEU A 38 9.85 -10.69 4.88
CA LEU A 38 9.80 -10.41 3.44
C LEU A 38 8.55 -9.57 3.09
N ASN A 39 7.37 -9.99 3.54
CA ASN A 39 6.13 -9.24 3.34
C ASN A 39 6.22 -7.85 3.99
N ARG A 40 6.72 -7.77 5.22
CA ARG A 40 6.93 -6.49 5.91
C ARG A 40 7.87 -5.58 5.12
N LYS A 41 8.95 -6.12 4.57
CA LYS A 41 9.94 -5.34 3.79
C LYS A 41 9.36 -4.87 2.45
N ILE A 42 8.45 -5.62 1.84
CA ILE A 42 7.66 -5.18 0.67
C ILE A 42 6.71 -4.05 1.07
N HIS A 43 5.95 -4.16 2.15
CA HIS A 43 4.94 -3.13 2.46
C HIS A 43 5.50 -1.90 3.19
N CYS A 44 6.46 -2.08 4.10
CA CYS A 44 6.96 -1.11 5.08
C CYS A 44 8.49 -1.14 5.19
N SER A 45 9.02 -0.54 6.26
CA SER A 45 10.32 -0.86 6.85
C SER A 45 10.23 -1.99 7.88
N ARG A 46 11.32 -2.74 8.04
CA ARG A 46 11.58 -3.68 9.13
C ARG A 46 11.86 -2.99 10.48
N VAL A 47 12.11 -1.68 10.49
CA VAL A 47 12.20 -0.87 11.70
C VAL A 47 10.80 -0.42 12.11
N ASP A 48 10.45 -0.61 13.37
CA ASP A 48 9.14 -0.21 13.90
C ASP A 48 8.94 1.30 13.80
N GLY A 49 7.82 1.69 13.21
CA GLY A 49 7.40 3.08 13.12
C GLY A 49 8.10 3.90 12.03
N GLU A 50 9.10 3.36 11.33
CA GLU A 50 9.73 4.03 10.19
C GLU A 50 8.74 4.12 9.02
N GLU A 51 8.49 5.35 8.57
CA GLU A 51 7.52 5.64 7.52
C GLU A 51 8.12 5.43 6.13
N VAL A 52 7.31 4.84 5.26
CA VAL A 52 7.60 4.72 3.84
C VAL A 52 6.41 5.23 3.04
N THR A 53 6.68 5.68 1.82
CA THR A 53 5.65 6.18 0.91
C THR A 53 5.65 5.38 -0.38
N TYR A 54 4.48 4.96 -0.82
CA TYR A 54 4.25 4.55 -2.20
C TYR A 54 3.60 5.68 -2.98
N VAL A 55 3.94 5.76 -4.26
CA VAL A 55 3.24 6.59 -5.25
C VAL A 55 2.80 5.74 -6.42
N TRP A 56 1.68 6.08 -7.04
CA TRP A 56 1.22 5.48 -8.29
C TRP A 56 0.50 6.49 -9.18
N TRP A 57 0.45 6.17 -10.46
CA TRP A 57 -0.28 6.92 -11.47
C TRP A 57 -0.90 5.98 -12.48
N GLY A 58 -1.98 6.41 -13.12
CA GLY A 58 -2.75 5.54 -13.98
C GLY A 58 -3.94 6.21 -14.62
N ASN A 59 -4.91 5.40 -15.02
CA ASN A 59 -6.11 5.88 -15.70
C ASN A 59 -7.35 5.14 -15.17
N ALA A 60 -8.48 5.85 -15.14
CA ALA A 60 -9.79 5.32 -14.85
C ALA A 60 -10.68 5.42 -16.08
N TYR A 61 -11.34 4.31 -16.40
CA TYR A 61 -12.25 4.20 -17.51
C TYR A 61 -13.62 3.75 -17.05
N ALA A 62 -14.63 4.15 -17.81
CA ALA A 62 -15.97 3.63 -17.70
C ALA A 62 -16.27 2.63 -18.82
N ARG A 63 -17.01 1.57 -18.48
CA ARG A 63 -17.56 0.61 -19.43
C ARG A 63 -19.05 0.45 -19.22
N ILE A 64 -19.81 0.71 -20.28
CA ILE A 64 -21.26 0.51 -20.35
C ILE A 64 -21.58 -0.39 -21.55
N PRO A 65 -22.42 -1.42 -21.41
CA PRO A 65 -22.84 -2.24 -22.54
C PRO A 65 -23.41 -1.39 -23.68
N GLY A 66 -22.87 -1.58 -24.89
CA GLY A 66 -23.31 -0.85 -26.09
C GLY A 66 -22.66 0.52 -26.30
N GLU A 67 -21.82 0.99 -25.39
CA GLU A 67 -21.02 2.21 -25.56
C GLU A 67 -19.53 1.88 -25.73
N ARG A 68 -18.77 2.79 -26.33
CA ARG A 68 -17.31 2.74 -26.25
C ARG A 68 -16.87 3.07 -24.83
N ASP A 69 -15.83 2.39 -24.36
CA ASP A 69 -15.20 2.74 -23.09
C ASP A 69 -14.74 4.21 -23.13
N ARG A 70 -14.99 4.93 -22.04
CA ARG A 70 -14.63 6.35 -21.92
C ARG A 70 -13.49 6.50 -20.94
N HIS A 71 -12.41 7.15 -21.37
CA HIS A 71 -11.35 7.59 -20.46
C HIS A 71 -11.90 8.75 -19.63
N LEU A 72 -12.08 8.53 -18.33
CA LEU A 72 -12.68 9.51 -17.45
C LEU A 72 -11.65 10.36 -16.73
N PHE A 73 -10.64 9.72 -16.15
CA PHE A 73 -9.68 10.40 -15.28
C PHE A 73 -8.28 9.83 -15.46
N GLN A 74 -7.28 10.70 -15.43
CA GLN A 74 -5.95 10.29 -15.00
C GLN A 74 -5.92 10.17 -13.48
N LEU A 75 -5.04 9.32 -12.95
CA LEU A 75 -4.92 9.04 -11.54
C LEU A 75 -3.54 9.43 -11.04
N LEU A 76 -3.48 10.05 -9.87
CA LEU A 76 -2.26 10.23 -9.10
C LEU A 76 -2.57 9.94 -7.63
N GLY A 77 -1.93 8.94 -7.06
CA GLY A 77 -2.15 8.54 -5.68
C GLY A 77 -0.87 8.26 -4.92
N MET A 78 -0.99 8.31 -3.61
CA MET A 78 0.07 7.90 -2.69
C MET A 78 -0.53 7.25 -1.45
N ASN A 79 0.31 6.44 -0.80
CA ASN A 79 0.02 5.87 0.50
C ASN A 79 1.25 6.01 1.38
N VAL A 80 1.08 6.69 2.52
CA VAL A 80 2.09 6.78 3.58
C VAL A 80 1.76 5.74 4.63
N ARG A 81 2.75 4.93 4.99
CA ARG A 81 2.56 3.79 5.89
C ARG A 81 3.77 3.49 6.75
N LYS A 82 3.52 2.86 7.88
CA LYS A 82 4.54 2.25 8.74
C LYS A 82 4.04 0.94 9.33
N CYS A 83 4.99 0.11 9.71
CA CYS A 83 4.70 -1.16 10.36
C CYS A 83 5.23 -1.16 11.80
N GLY A 84 4.57 -1.94 12.65
CA GLY A 84 4.99 -2.21 14.01
C GLY A 84 4.95 -3.70 14.29
N SER A 85 5.94 -4.17 15.05
CA SER A 85 6.03 -5.56 15.48
C SER A 85 4.93 -5.89 16.47
N ILE A 86 4.39 -7.10 16.37
CA ILE A 86 3.39 -7.65 17.28
C ILE A 86 3.74 -9.11 17.57
N GLU A 87 3.18 -9.64 18.65
CA GLU A 87 3.37 -11.03 19.04
C GLU A 87 2.03 -11.64 19.42
N ASP A 88 1.85 -12.90 19.06
CA ASP A 88 0.69 -13.72 19.42
C ASP A 88 1.20 -15.03 20.03
N GLU A 89 0.58 -15.47 21.13
CA GLU A 89 1.03 -16.64 21.89
C GLU A 89 1.01 -17.93 21.06
N ALA A 90 0.03 -18.09 20.16
CA ALA A 90 -0.12 -19.28 19.33
C ALA A 90 0.57 -19.13 17.97
N ARG A 91 0.54 -17.93 17.40
CA ARG A 91 0.95 -17.65 16.02
C ARG A 91 2.35 -17.08 15.87
N GLY A 92 2.98 -16.70 16.98
CA GLY A 92 4.35 -16.18 17.05
C GLY A 92 4.46 -14.70 16.66
N LYS A 93 5.65 -14.31 16.20
CA LYS A 93 5.93 -12.94 15.77
C LYS A 93 5.12 -12.56 14.54
N GLY A 94 4.80 -11.28 14.46
CA GLY A 94 4.05 -10.70 13.37
C GLY A 94 4.33 -9.21 13.20
N TYR A 95 3.61 -8.61 12.26
CA TYR A 95 3.53 -7.16 12.15
C TYR A 95 2.10 -6.72 11.86
N ARG A 96 1.84 -5.46 12.17
CA ARG A 96 0.68 -4.71 11.69
C ARG A 96 1.14 -3.53 10.85
N MET A 97 0.30 -3.11 9.93
CA MET A 97 0.53 -1.95 9.08
C MET A 97 -0.54 -0.90 9.36
N VAL A 98 -0.12 0.34 9.58
CA VAL A 98 -1.02 1.49 9.62
C VAL A 98 -0.72 2.42 8.46
N SER A 99 -1.76 2.96 7.83
CA SER A 99 -1.57 3.81 6.65
C SER A 99 -2.68 4.83 6.41
N ARG A 100 -2.34 5.83 5.60
CA ARG A 100 -3.27 6.77 4.97
C ARG A 100 -3.10 6.70 3.46
N GLU A 101 -4.19 6.87 2.74
CA GLU A 101 -4.21 6.81 1.28
C GLU A 101 -4.95 8.00 0.68
N ILE A 102 -4.30 8.68 -0.25
CA ILE A 102 -4.91 9.73 -1.06
C ILE A 102 -4.78 9.39 -2.54
N MET A 103 -5.86 9.56 -3.30
CA MET A 103 -5.83 9.45 -4.75
C MET A 103 -6.65 10.59 -5.37
N LEU A 104 -5.96 11.36 -6.21
CA LEU A 104 -6.50 12.48 -6.96
C LEU A 104 -7.02 12.00 -8.32
N TYR A 105 -8.19 12.50 -8.69
CA TYR A 105 -8.75 12.37 -10.02
C TYR A 105 -8.32 13.59 -10.82
N LEU A 106 -7.65 13.35 -11.93
CA LEU A 106 -7.11 14.39 -12.80
C LEU A 106 -7.86 14.40 -14.13
N ASP A 107 -7.95 15.58 -14.73
CA ASP A 107 -8.53 15.76 -16.06
C ASP A 107 -7.77 14.90 -17.07
N PRO A 108 -8.45 14.08 -17.90
CA PRO A 108 -7.79 13.09 -18.75
C PRO A 108 -6.98 13.72 -19.89
N THR A 109 -7.17 15.02 -20.17
CA THR A 109 -6.49 15.74 -21.26
C THR A 109 -5.35 16.62 -20.75
N SER A 110 -5.62 17.45 -19.75
CA SER A 110 -4.70 18.45 -19.19
C SER A 110 -3.88 17.91 -18.02
N GLY A 111 -4.36 16.89 -17.30
CA GLY A 111 -3.74 16.39 -16.08
C GLY A 111 -3.94 17.30 -14.86
N GLU A 112 -4.85 18.28 -14.94
CA GLU A 112 -5.19 19.14 -13.80
C GLU A 112 -6.05 18.45 -12.75
N ILE A 113 -5.89 18.82 -11.49
CA ILE A 113 -6.68 18.24 -10.40
C ILE A 113 -8.14 18.67 -10.59
N LEU A 114 -9.04 17.70 -10.76
CA LEU A 114 -10.45 17.99 -10.96
C LEU A 114 -11.10 18.43 -9.66
N ARG A 115 -11.78 19.58 -9.71
CA ARG A 115 -12.65 20.06 -8.62
C ARG A 115 -14.13 19.82 -8.93
N GLU A 116 -14.49 20.01 -10.20
CA GLU A 116 -15.80 19.73 -10.75
C GLU A 116 -15.65 18.82 -11.97
N TRP A 117 -16.69 18.05 -12.28
CA TRP A 117 -16.73 17.16 -13.44
C TRP A 117 -18.11 17.21 -14.09
N GLU A 118 -18.13 17.46 -15.40
CA GLU A 118 -19.36 17.35 -16.20
C GLU A 118 -19.65 15.87 -16.45
N ASN A 119 -20.72 15.36 -15.84
CA ASN A 119 -21.13 13.99 -16.02
C ASN A 119 -21.76 13.82 -17.41
N PRO A 120 -21.13 13.07 -18.33
CA PRO A 120 -21.54 13.01 -19.72
C PRO A 120 -22.77 12.11 -19.95
N TRP A 121 -23.35 11.56 -18.88
CA TRP A 121 -24.55 10.73 -18.91
C TRP A 121 -25.76 11.39 -18.27
N THR A 122 -25.56 12.33 -17.35
CA THR A 122 -26.64 13.10 -16.70
C THR A 122 -26.70 14.54 -17.20
N GLY A 123 -25.60 15.08 -17.74
CA GLY A 123 -25.47 16.48 -18.13
C GLY A 123 -25.26 17.44 -16.95
N ASN A 124 -25.17 16.92 -15.73
CA ASN A 124 -24.93 17.72 -14.53
C ASN A 124 -23.43 17.88 -14.29
N THR A 125 -23.03 19.05 -13.81
CA THR A 125 -21.71 19.26 -13.20
C THR A 125 -21.77 18.87 -11.73
N VAL A 126 -20.90 17.95 -11.32
CA VAL A 126 -20.81 17.46 -9.94
C VAL A 126 -19.45 17.82 -9.33
N ASN A 127 -19.43 18.02 -8.00
CA ASN A 127 -18.18 18.21 -7.27
C ASN A 127 -17.42 16.88 -7.20
N VAL A 128 -16.14 16.90 -7.61
CA VAL A 128 -15.26 15.73 -7.49
C VAL A 128 -14.89 15.50 -6.03
N ILE A 129 -15.05 14.26 -5.59
CA ILE A 129 -14.57 13.83 -4.27
C ILE A 129 -13.38 12.88 -4.49
N HIS A 130 -12.18 13.37 -4.22
CA HIS A 130 -10.96 12.58 -4.22
C HIS A 130 -10.99 11.50 -3.12
N VAL A 131 -10.19 10.45 -3.30
CA VAL A 131 -10.00 9.45 -2.25
C VAL A 131 -9.10 10.07 -1.19
N ALA A 132 -9.54 10.05 0.07
CA ALA A 132 -8.76 10.46 1.23
C ALA A 132 -9.11 9.52 2.39
N ASN A 133 -8.65 8.27 2.30
CA ASN A 133 -8.97 7.24 3.27
C ASN A 133 -8.00 7.34 4.46
N ASP A 134 -8.57 7.53 5.66
CA ASP A 134 -7.82 7.55 6.93
C ASP A 134 -8.63 6.88 8.05
N PRO A 135 -8.24 5.68 8.52
CA PRO A 135 -7.06 4.90 8.13
C PRO A 135 -7.33 3.87 7.02
N VAL A 136 -6.27 3.28 6.46
CA VAL A 136 -6.31 2.08 5.60
C VAL A 136 -5.33 1.03 6.13
N ASN A 137 -5.64 0.47 7.28
CA ASN A 137 -4.74 -0.42 8.01
C ASN A 137 -4.76 -1.84 7.45
N GLY A 138 -3.59 -2.48 7.44
CA GLY A 138 -3.48 -3.91 7.14
C GLY A 138 -3.89 -4.74 8.35
N ARG A 139 -4.55 -5.88 8.11
CA ARG A 139 -4.76 -6.86 9.18
C ARG A 139 -3.40 -7.33 9.73
N PRO A 140 -3.30 -7.62 11.03
CA PRO A 140 -2.15 -8.31 11.61
C PRO A 140 -1.74 -9.56 10.82
N ASN A 141 -0.46 -9.68 10.49
CA ASN A 141 0.14 -10.86 9.85
C ASN A 141 1.07 -11.55 10.84
N TYR A 142 1.06 -12.88 10.86
CA TYR A 142 1.85 -13.69 11.79
C TYR A 142 2.56 -14.84 11.08
N ALA A 143 3.66 -15.30 11.68
CA ALA A 143 4.49 -16.39 11.14
C ALA A 143 3.72 -17.69 10.95
N LYS A 144 2.69 -17.94 11.78
CA LYS A 144 1.80 -19.10 11.64
C LYS A 144 0.38 -18.73 11.28
N LEU A 145 -0.29 -19.63 10.57
CA LEU A 145 -1.72 -19.60 10.30
C LEU A 145 -2.52 -20.04 11.54
N ALA A 146 -3.85 -19.90 11.47
CA ALA A 146 -4.74 -20.24 12.59
C ALA A 146 -4.76 -21.74 12.93
N ASP A 147 -4.43 -22.60 11.97
CA ASP A 147 -4.28 -24.05 12.16
C ASP A 147 -2.89 -24.46 12.66
N GLY A 148 -2.00 -23.49 12.88
CA GLY A 148 -0.64 -23.70 13.37
C GLY A 148 0.41 -24.01 12.30
N SER A 149 0.03 -24.11 11.02
CA SER A 149 1.02 -24.27 9.93
C SER A 149 1.77 -22.97 9.67
N ASP A 150 2.95 -23.06 9.05
CA ASP A 150 3.71 -21.87 8.67
C ASP A 150 2.98 -21.07 7.58
N ASN A 151 3.00 -19.74 7.72
CA ASN A 151 2.50 -18.80 6.74
C ASN A 151 3.61 -18.49 5.72
N LEU A 152 3.76 -19.34 4.70
CA LEU A 152 4.89 -19.27 3.77
C LEU A 152 4.80 -18.09 2.79
N PHE A 153 5.96 -17.61 2.35
CA PHE A 153 6.05 -16.49 1.41
C PHE A 153 5.60 -16.94 0.01
N ASN A 154 4.49 -16.39 -0.48
CA ASN A 154 3.88 -16.82 -1.75
C ASN A 154 4.19 -15.85 -2.90
N ALA A 155 5.47 -15.72 -3.25
CA ALA A 155 5.89 -14.98 -4.45
C ALA A 155 6.52 -15.91 -5.48
N ARG A 156 6.32 -15.61 -6.77
CA ARG A 156 6.99 -16.31 -7.87
C ARG A 156 8.34 -15.66 -8.13
N MET A 157 9.40 -16.48 -8.17
CA MET A 157 10.75 -16.03 -8.49
C MET A 157 11.08 -16.40 -9.93
N VAL A 158 11.41 -15.41 -10.76
CA VAL A 158 11.80 -15.62 -12.17
C VAL A 158 12.97 -14.72 -12.51
N ASN A 159 14.10 -15.32 -12.91
CA ASN A 159 15.31 -14.59 -13.34
C ASN A 159 15.75 -13.45 -12.39
N GLY A 160 15.78 -13.71 -11.07
CA GLY A 160 16.17 -12.73 -10.06
C GLY A 160 15.12 -11.65 -9.74
N THR A 161 13.90 -11.79 -10.27
CA THR A 161 12.76 -10.90 -9.97
C THR A 161 11.69 -11.67 -9.19
N TYR A 162 11.17 -11.07 -8.12
CA TYR A 162 9.99 -11.61 -7.43
C TYR A 162 8.71 -10.99 -8.01
N PHE A 163 7.64 -11.78 -8.02
CA PHE A 163 6.28 -11.36 -8.35
C PHE A 163 5.34 -11.85 -7.26
N LEU A 164 4.72 -10.91 -6.55
CA LEU A 164 3.72 -11.17 -5.53
C LEU A 164 2.40 -10.55 -6.01
N ALA A 165 1.34 -11.35 -6.06
CA ALA A 165 0.03 -10.87 -6.48
C ALA A 165 -1.04 -11.33 -5.49
N PHE A 166 -2.04 -10.50 -5.27
CA PHE A 166 -3.24 -10.88 -4.54
C PHE A 166 -4.46 -10.04 -4.92
N GLU A 167 -5.62 -10.67 -4.80
CA GLU A 167 -6.91 -10.06 -5.04
C GLU A 167 -7.68 -9.89 -3.73
N ILE A 168 -8.33 -8.74 -3.57
CA ILE A 168 -9.29 -8.47 -2.51
C ILE A 168 -10.67 -8.30 -3.17
N PRO A 169 -11.44 -9.39 -3.31
CA PRO A 169 -12.84 -9.30 -3.71
C PRO A 169 -13.66 -8.71 -2.56
N LEU A 170 -14.44 -7.67 -2.86
CA LEU A 170 -15.27 -6.94 -1.90
C LEU A 170 -16.74 -7.10 -2.27
N PHE A 171 -17.52 -7.68 -1.35
CA PHE A 171 -18.96 -7.85 -1.49
C PHE A 171 -19.66 -7.67 -0.14
N TYR A 172 -20.21 -6.49 0.11
CA TYR A 172 -20.84 -6.13 1.39
C TYR A 172 -21.93 -5.06 1.21
N PRO A 173 -22.88 -4.90 2.17
CA PRO A 173 -23.91 -3.86 2.08
C PRO A 173 -23.32 -2.46 1.90
N ASN A 174 -23.79 -1.70 0.92
CA ASN A 174 -23.32 -0.35 0.67
C ASN A 174 -23.71 0.59 1.83
N VAL A 175 -22.74 1.25 2.43
CA VAL A 175 -22.97 2.17 3.58
C VAL A 175 -23.80 3.41 3.24
N LEU A 176 -23.98 3.72 1.95
CA LEU A 176 -24.83 4.80 1.46
C LEU A 176 -26.27 4.33 1.16
N GLY A 177 -26.54 3.03 1.18
CA GLY A 177 -27.90 2.51 0.98
C GLY A 177 -28.71 2.48 2.28
N GLY A 178 -30.01 2.22 2.16
CA GLY A 178 -30.94 2.14 3.30
C GLY A 178 -31.02 0.77 3.99
N ASP A 179 -31.95 0.63 4.93
CA ASP A 179 -32.09 -0.54 5.82
C ASP A 179 -32.48 -1.86 5.12
N TYR A 180 -33.03 -1.78 3.90
CA TYR A 180 -33.60 -2.93 3.17
C TYR A 180 -32.71 -3.45 2.03
N GLN A 181 -31.44 -3.04 1.95
CA GLN A 181 -30.52 -3.41 0.87
C GLN A 181 -30.42 -4.91 0.57
N GLN A 182 -30.56 -5.75 1.60
CA GLN A 182 -30.54 -7.21 1.44
C GLN A 182 -31.70 -7.75 0.58
N TYR A 183 -32.79 -6.99 0.44
CA TYR A 183 -34.00 -7.40 -0.30
C TYR A 183 -34.15 -6.70 -1.64
N VAL A 184 -33.77 -5.42 -1.74
CA VAL A 184 -34.02 -4.59 -2.94
C VAL A 184 -32.80 -4.39 -3.83
N GLY A 185 -31.65 -4.95 -3.46
CA GLY A 185 -30.37 -4.65 -4.12
C GLY A 185 -29.71 -3.41 -3.51
N GLY A 186 -28.38 -3.31 -3.64
CA GLY A 186 -27.59 -2.27 -2.97
C GLY A 186 -26.24 -2.73 -2.44
N THR A 187 -25.81 -3.97 -2.73
CA THR A 187 -24.49 -4.44 -2.30
C THR A 187 -23.37 -3.73 -3.05
N TYR A 188 -22.38 -3.23 -2.32
CA TYR A 188 -21.12 -2.79 -2.89
C TYR A 188 -20.37 -4.01 -3.45
N HIS A 189 -20.00 -3.94 -4.72
CA HIS A 189 -19.26 -4.99 -5.40
C HIS A 189 -18.05 -4.39 -6.12
N SER A 190 -16.86 -4.78 -5.68
CA SER A 190 -15.60 -4.29 -6.22
C SER A 190 -14.53 -5.37 -6.09
N ALA A 191 -13.46 -5.24 -6.86
CA ALA A 191 -12.23 -6.01 -6.64
C ALA A 191 -11.06 -5.04 -6.64
N GLU A 192 -10.19 -5.16 -5.64
CA GLU A 192 -8.86 -4.55 -5.64
C GLU A 192 -7.86 -5.65 -6.00
N ILE A 193 -6.96 -5.40 -6.95
CA ILE A 193 -6.00 -6.37 -7.46
C ILE A 193 -4.64 -5.71 -7.39
N PHE A 194 -3.71 -6.33 -6.67
CA PHE A 194 -2.38 -5.78 -6.43
C PHE A 194 -1.31 -6.72 -6.95
N ASP A 195 -0.34 -6.17 -7.67
CA ASP A 195 0.87 -6.85 -8.08
C ASP A 195 2.08 -6.08 -7.55
N PHE A 196 2.97 -6.76 -6.84
CA PHE A 196 4.26 -6.22 -6.39
C PHE A 196 5.40 -6.98 -7.07
N SER A 197 6.44 -6.25 -7.46
CA SER A 197 7.65 -6.84 -8.02
C SER A 197 8.90 -6.06 -7.70
N GLY A 198 10.05 -6.72 -7.75
CA GLY A 198 11.35 -6.13 -7.46
C GLY A 198 12.47 -7.16 -7.57
N ASN A 199 13.67 -6.77 -7.16
CA ASN A 199 14.82 -7.66 -7.19
C ASN A 199 14.75 -8.64 -6.01
N ALA A 200 14.94 -9.94 -6.28
CA ALA A 200 14.83 -10.98 -5.25
C ALA A 200 15.99 -10.89 -4.23
N ASP A 201 17.19 -10.58 -4.68
CA ASP A 201 18.38 -10.48 -3.81
C ASP A 201 18.22 -9.32 -2.83
N THR A 202 17.77 -8.15 -3.29
CA THR A 202 17.52 -7.00 -2.41
C THR A 202 16.40 -7.27 -1.43
N LEU A 203 15.37 -8.01 -1.83
CA LEU A 203 14.29 -8.42 -0.94
C LEU A 203 14.81 -9.39 0.16
N MET A 204 15.60 -10.39 -0.20
CA MET A 204 16.11 -11.41 0.73
C MET A 204 17.29 -10.94 1.60
N ASP A 205 17.99 -9.88 1.20
CA ASP A 205 19.11 -9.32 1.97
C ASP A 205 18.67 -8.77 3.34
N ALA A 206 19.01 -9.48 4.42
CA ALA A 206 18.62 -9.06 5.77
C ALA A 206 19.42 -7.86 6.31
N SER A 207 20.47 -7.40 5.62
CA SER A 207 21.22 -6.20 6.02
C SER A 207 20.45 -4.90 5.72
N THR A 208 19.40 -4.97 4.90
CA THR A 208 18.52 -3.85 4.58
C THR A 208 17.13 -3.99 5.20
N ASN A 209 16.53 -2.85 5.52
CA ASN A 209 15.23 -2.79 6.20
C ASN A 209 14.04 -2.60 5.26
N ILE A 210 14.28 -2.12 4.03
CA ILE A 210 13.25 -1.72 3.08
C ILE A 210 13.55 -2.34 1.73
N GLU A 211 12.53 -2.88 1.09
CA GLU A 211 12.53 -3.22 -0.33
C GLU A 211 11.76 -2.15 -1.10
N PHE A 212 12.38 -1.53 -2.12
CA PHE A 212 11.76 -0.48 -2.92
C PHE A 212 10.92 -1.05 -4.08
N ALA A 213 9.92 -1.86 -3.72
CA ALA A 213 9.11 -2.61 -4.67
C ALA A 213 8.36 -1.70 -5.67
N ASN A 214 8.23 -2.19 -6.90
CA ASN A 214 7.24 -1.68 -7.85
C ASN A 214 5.85 -2.20 -7.43
N VAL A 215 4.81 -1.44 -7.77
CA VAL A 215 3.42 -1.85 -7.60
C VAL A 215 2.65 -1.65 -8.91
N ALA A 216 1.79 -2.58 -9.26
CA ALA A 216 0.66 -2.35 -10.15
C ALA A 216 -0.62 -2.57 -9.36
N TRP A 217 -1.65 -1.78 -9.70
CA TRP A 217 -2.93 -1.82 -9.04
C TRP A 217 -4.03 -1.73 -10.08
N VAL A 218 -4.96 -2.67 -10.01
CA VAL A 218 -6.19 -2.67 -10.78
C VAL A 218 -7.36 -2.66 -9.81
N ARG A 219 -8.34 -1.82 -10.10
CA ARG A 219 -9.63 -1.85 -9.41
C ARG A 219 -10.74 -2.04 -10.41
N LEU A 220 -11.69 -2.90 -10.09
CA LEU A 220 -12.97 -2.99 -10.75
C LEU A 220 -14.02 -2.54 -9.75
N ALA A 221 -14.84 -1.55 -10.10
CA ALA A 221 -15.85 -1.03 -9.19
C ALA A 221 -17.13 -0.64 -9.93
N GLN A 222 -18.22 -0.49 -9.18
CA GLN A 222 -19.38 0.28 -9.62
C GLN A 222 -19.00 1.77 -9.78
N TRP A 223 -19.94 2.58 -10.28
CA TRP A 223 -19.77 4.03 -10.33
C TRP A 223 -19.38 4.61 -8.97
N LEU A 224 -18.46 5.58 -8.99
CA LEU A 224 -18.12 6.31 -7.79
C LEU A 224 -19.35 7.09 -7.33
N PRO A 225 -19.71 7.06 -6.03
CA PRO A 225 -20.97 7.64 -5.56
C PRO A 225 -21.13 9.13 -5.86
N TRP A 226 -20.04 9.91 -5.85
CA TRP A 226 -20.05 11.35 -6.18
C TRP A 226 -20.34 11.64 -7.65
N MET A 227 -20.29 10.63 -8.53
CA MET A 227 -20.69 10.76 -9.92
C MET A 227 -22.21 10.82 -10.09
N GLU A 228 -23.00 10.57 -9.04
CA GLU A 228 -24.48 10.64 -9.07
C GLU A 228 -25.13 9.74 -10.14
N MET A 229 -24.57 8.55 -10.34
CA MET A 229 -25.01 7.63 -11.38
C MET A 229 -26.19 6.72 -10.97
N GLY A 230 -26.52 6.67 -9.67
CA GLY A 230 -27.55 5.77 -9.14
C GLY A 230 -27.34 4.32 -9.58
N ASP A 231 -28.43 3.65 -9.98
CA ASP A 231 -28.42 2.26 -10.45
C ASP A 231 -28.09 2.12 -11.95
N ARG A 232 -27.50 3.15 -12.57
CA ARG A 232 -27.16 3.08 -14.00
C ARG A 232 -26.20 1.93 -14.26
N VAL A 233 -26.50 1.13 -15.28
CA VAL A 233 -25.65 0.01 -15.71
C VAL A 233 -24.26 0.50 -16.11
N GLY A 234 -23.24 -0.23 -15.66
CA GLY A 234 -21.85 0.03 -16.02
C GLY A 234 -20.89 -0.30 -14.89
N ILE A 235 -19.62 -0.34 -15.22
CA ILE A 235 -18.52 -0.48 -14.26
C ILE A 235 -17.44 0.54 -14.58
N MET A 236 -16.64 0.82 -13.57
CA MET A 236 -15.36 1.48 -13.72
C MET A 236 -14.23 0.46 -13.59
N TYR A 237 -13.19 0.64 -14.41
CA TYR A 237 -11.92 -0.04 -14.19
C TYR A 237 -10.79 0.98 -14.11
N PHE A 238 -9.92 0.75 -13.14
CA PHE A 238 -8.76 1.56 -12.84
C PHE A 238 -7.53 0.71 -13.10
N ASN A 239 -6.52 1.27 -13.74
CA ASN A 239 -5.23 0.61 -13.93
C ASN A 239 -4.13 1.61 -13.64
N ALA A 240 -3.29 1.31 -12.66
CA ALA A 240 -2.21 2.18 -12.21
C ALA A 240 -0.93 1.38 -11.95
N VAL A 241 0.20 2.06 -12.09
CA VAL A 241 1.52 1.54 -11.75
C VAL A 241 2.25 2.54 -10.85
N GLY A 242 3.20 2.05 -10.08
CA GLY A 242 3.83 2.84 -9.04
C GLY A 242 5.05 2.18 -8.42
N LYS A 243 5.57 2.83 -7.39
CA LYS A 243 6.77 2.40 -6.68
C LYS A 243 6.81 2.91 -5.24
N LYS A 244 7.47 2.17 -4.36
CA LYS A 244 7.91 2.69 -3.05
C LYS A 244 9.05 3.68 -3.26
N LEU A 245 8.92 4.86 -2.67
CA LEU A 245 9.88 5.95 -2.76
C LEU A 245 10.99 5.79 -1.72
N GLN A 246 12.17 6.34 -2.03
CA GLN A 246 13.29 6.46 -1.10
C GLN A 246 13.09 7.58 -0.09
N SER A 247 12.34 8.62 -0.46
CA SER A 247 11.92 9.70 0.41
C SER A 247 10.59 10.29 -0.06
N TRP A 248 9.87 10.94 0.86
CA TRP A 248 8.63 11.66 0.55
C TRP A 248 8.84 12.76 -0.50
N ASP A 249 10.03 13.38 -0.52
CA ASP A 249 10.40 14.44 -1.48
C ASP A 249 10.37 13.98 -2.95
N GLN A 250 10.39 12.67 -3.21
CA GLN A 250 10.25 12.12 -4.57
C GLN A 250 8.80 12.11 -5.07
N LEU A 251 7.82 12.45 -4.22
CA LEU A 251 6.44 12.63 -4.67
C LEU A 251 6.35 13.76 -5.71
N PRO A 252 5.49 13.65 -6.74
CA PRO A 252 5.26 14.75 -7.65
C PRO A 252 4.81 16.01 -6.89
N THR A 253 5.36 17.17 -7.24
CA THR A 253 5.06 18.46 -6.58
C THR A 253 3.56 18.73 -6.49
N LYS A 254 2.80 18.40 -7.54
CA LYS A 254 1.33 18.51 -7.56
C LYS A 254 0.65 17.76 -6.41
N MET A 255 1.14 16.56 -6.04
CA MET A 255 0.64 15.80 -4.90
C MET A 255 1.06 16.43 -3.57
N GLN A 256 2.32 16.87 -3.47
CA GLN A 256 2.83 17.53 -2.27
C GLN A 256 2.02 18.80 -1.92
N ASP A 257 1.80 19.67 -2.91
CA ASP A 257 1.05 20.92 -2.76
C ASP A 257 -0.42 20.68 -2.37
N GLU A 258 -1.06 19.68 -2.99
CA GLU A 258 -2.43 19.29 -2.66
C GLU A 258 -2.54 18.75 -1.23
N ILE A 259 -1.59 17.92 -0.81
CA ILE A 259 -1.53 17.40 0.57
C ILE A 259 -1.33 18.55 1.56
N HIS A 260 -0.38 19.46 1.31
CA HIS A 260 -0.13 20.58 2.22
C HIS A 260 -1.33 21.51 2.37
N SER A 261 -2.04 21.75 1.27
CA SER A 261 -3.15 22.71 1.24
C SER A 261 -4.44 22.12 1.81
N ASN A 262 -4.77 20.87 1.45
CA ASN A 262 -6.10 20.31 1.66
C ASN A 262 -6.11 19.05 2.53
N TYR A 263 -4.99 18.34 2.66
CA TYR A 263 -4.90 17.06 3.36
C TYR A 263 -3.66 16.94 4.27
N PRO A 264 -3.38 17.92 5.15
CA PRO A 264 -2.09 18.00 5.85
C PRO A 264 -1.75 16.77 6.71
N ALA A 265 -2.77 16.04 7.19
CA ALA A 265 -2.58 14.78 7.91
C ALA A 265 -1.92 13.67 7.07
N PHE A 266 -2.01 13.73 5.74
CA PHE A 266 -1.47 12.70 4.83
C PHE A 266 0.04 12.84 4.58
N THR A 267 0.69 13.78 5.27
CA THR A 267 2.16 13.86 5.35
C THR A 267 2.76 12.72 6.20
N ASN A 268 1.97 12.14 7.11
CA ASN A 268 2.43 11.11 8.04
C ASN A 268 1.42 9.96 8.13
N ALA A 269 1.90 8.75 8.43
CA ALA A 269 1.04 7.61 8.73
C ALA A 269 0.39 7.76 10.13
N PRO A 270 -0.77 7.13 10.39
CA PRO A 270 -1.40 7.14 11.72
C PRO A 270 -0.48 6.53 12.79
N SER A 271 -0.78 6.73 14.07
CA SER A 271 -0.01 6.06 15.13
C SER A 271 -0.10 4.54 14.99
N LEU A 272 0.93 3.80 15.44
CA LEU A 272 0.91 2.36 15.30
C LEU A 272 -0.33 1.76 15.96
N ASP A 273 -0.73 2.26 17.14
CA ASP A 273 -1.91 1.84 17.93
C ASP A 273 -3.27 2.22 17.37
N ASP A 274 -3.34 2.79 16.16
CA ASP A 274 -4.60 3.13 15.51
C ASP A 274 -5.48 1.88 15.31
N SER A 275 -6.63 1.90 15.98
CA SER A 275 -7.64 0.85 15.98
C SER A 275 -8.96 1.30 15.34
N ARG A 276 -8.99 2.48 14.72
CA ARG A 276 -10.16 2.94 13.97
C ARG A 276 -10.47 1.96 12.84
N PRO A 277 -11.75 1.74 12.51
CA PRO A 277 -12.11 0.93 11.35
C PRO A 277 -11.55 1.57 10.07
N ASN A 278 -11.17 0.74 9.10
CA ASN A 278 -10.67 1.22 7.82
C ASN A 278 -11.74 2.06 7.11
N GLU A 279 -11.27 3.17 6.55
CA GLU A 279 -12.04 4.05 5.69
C GLU A 279 -12.05 3.52 4.25
N THR A 280 -13.16 3.73 3.55
CA THR A 280 -13.33 3.46 2.13
C THR A 280 -13.80 4.73 1.43
N SER A 281 -13.69 4.81 0.10
CA SER A 281 -14.23 5.96 -0.65
C SER A 281 -15.71 6.20 -0.38
N TRP A 282 -16.46 5.15 -0.05
CA TRP A 282 -17.89 5.22 0.27
C TRP A 282 -18.16 5.76 1.67
N THR A 283 -17.45 5.26 2.69
CA THR A 283 -17.60 5.79 4.06
C THR A 283 -17.13 7.23 4.13
N TYR A 284 -16.07 7.59 3.38
CA TYR A 284 -15.57 8.96 3.34
C TYR A 284 -16.57 9.90 2.68
N MET A 285 -17.17 9.48 1.55
CA MET A 285 -18.25 10.27 0.95
C MET A 285 -19.43 10.42 1.91
N LYS A 286 -19.83 9.37 2.63
CA LYS A 286 -20.92 9.46 3.60
C LYS A 286 -20.68 10.59 4.59
N LYS A 287 -19.47 10.73 5.13
CA LYS A 287 -19.09 11.84 6.03
C LYS A 287 -19.27 13.20 5.37
N ILE A 288 -18.87 13.36 4.11
CA ILE A 288 -19.02 14.61 3.36
C ILE A 288 -20.51 14.95 3.16
N ILE A 289 -21.33 13.98 2.77
CA ILE A 289 -22.78 14.19 2.59
C ILE A 289 -23.42 14.57 3.92
N ASP A 290 -23.16 13.82 4.98
CA ASP A 290 -23.73 14.05 6.31
C ASP A 290 -23.34 15.44 6.84
N GLN A 291 -22.08 15.86 6.64
CA GLN A 291 -21.62 17.19 7.01
C GLN A 291 -22.38 18.29 6.26
N ARG A 292 -22.49 18.19 4.93
CA ARG A 292 -23.23 19.18 4.11
C ARG A 292 -24.69 19.31 4.54
N ASN A 293 -25.33 18.22 4.92
CA ASN A 293 -26.71 18.22 5.40
C ASN A 293 -26.86 18.84 6.80
N SER A 294 -25.82 18.80 7.62
CA SER A 294 -25.84 19.42 8.96
C SER A 294 -25.60 20.94 8.95
N GLU A 295 -25.05 21.46 7.84
CA GLU A 295 -24.77 22.89 7.63
C GLU A 295 -25.94 23.64 6.94
N GLN A 296 -27.01 22.93 6.54
CA GLN A 296 -28.25 23.47 5.96
C GLN A 296 -29.37 23.58 6.98
#